data_AF-A0A8T4JZN0-F1
#
_entry.id   AF-A0A8T4JZN0-F1
#
_cell.length_a   1.000
_cell.length_b   1.000
_cell.length_c   1.000
_cell.angle_alpha   90.00
_cell.angle_beta   90.00
_cell.angle_gamma   90.00
#
_symmetry.space_group_name_H-M   'P 1'
#
loop_
_entity.id
_entity.type
_entity.pdbx_description
1 polymer ?
#
loop_
_entity_poly.entity_id
_entity_poly.type
_entity_poly.pdbx_seq_one_letter_code
_entity_poly.pdbx_strand_id
1 'polypeptide(L)'
;MRKLNKALLIAIPMTLAMAFTSFAGQWNYDMNGWWYGTDDGGYLDDGWHWLDGNGDGIAECYYFGHDGYMVNDHGYADGYTVDDNGAWTINGAVQTRDASTL
;
A
#
# COMPACT_ATOMS: atom_id res chain seq x y z
N MET A 1 -57.63 -7.79 -36.04
CA MET A 1 -56.47 -6.88 -36.06
C MET A 1 -55.57 -7.22 -34.86
N ARG A 2 -54.38 -7.76 -35.12
CA ARG A 2 -53.44 -8.30 -34.12
C ARG A 2 -52.71 -7.14 -33.45
N LYS A 3 -52.81 -6.97 -32.12
CA LYS A 3 -52.02 -5.97 -31.40
C LYS A 3 -50.60 -6.50 -31.24
N LEU A 4 -49.63 -5.84 -31.88
CA LEU A 4 -48.20 -6.14 -31.77
C LEU A 4 -47.66 -5.59 -30.43
N ASN A 5 -47.30 -6.48 -29.50
CA ASN A 5 -46.49 -6.12 -28.34
C ASN A 5 -45.02 -6.22 -28.75
N LYS A 6 -44.42 -5.10 -29.17
CA LYS A 6 -42.99 -5.03 -29.45
C LYS A 6 -42.23 -4.82 -28.14
N ALA A 7 -41.39 -5.78 -27.82
CA ALA A 7 -40.45 -5.77 -26.71
C ALA A 7 -39.49 -4.56 -26.80
N LEU A 8 -39.22 -3.94 -25.64
CA LEU A 8 -37.97 -3.21 -25.41
C LEU A 8 -37.76 -3.10 -23.89
N LEU A 9 -37.06 -4.07 -23.30
CA LEU A 9 -36.45 -3.91 -22.00
C LEU A 9 -34.94 -4.02 -22.20
N ILE A 10 -34.30 -2.94 -21.77
CA ILE A 10 -32.96 -2.49 -22.09
C ILE A 10 -31.94 -3.45 -21.50
N ALA A 11 -31.01 -3.94 -22.32
CA ALA A 11 -29.80 -4.59 -21.83
C ALA A 11 -28.99 -3.52 -21.09
N ILE A 12 -28.85 -3.66 -19.77
CA ILE A 12 -27.90 -2.87 -19.00
C ILE A 12 -26.52 -3.48 -19.27
N PRO A 13 -25.60 -2.82 -19.99
CA PRO A 13 -24.20 -3.22 -19.92
C PRO A 13 -23.76 -2.89 -18.50
N MET A 14 -23.74 -3.90 -17.63
CA MET A 14 -23.13 -3.77 -16.30
C MET A 14 -21.62 -3.79 -16.53
N THR A 15 -21.10 -2.65 -16.99
CA THR A 15 -19.66 -2.40 -17.04
C THR A 15 -19.22 -2.24 -15.60
N LEU A 16 -18.94 -3.36 -14.94
CA LEU A 16 -18.15 -3.35 -13.73
C LEU A 16 -16.72 -2.99 -14.17
N ALA A 17 -16.45 -1.68 -14.26
CA ALA A 17 -15.09 -1.20 -14.13
C ALA A 17 -14.67 -1.51 -12.69
N MET A 18 -14.26 -2.76 -12.45
CA MET A 18 -13.48 -3.07 -11.28
C MET A 18 -12.17 -2.33 -11.50
N ALA A 19 -12.08 -1.13 -10.92
CA ALA A 19 -10.81 -0.54 -10.62
C ALA A 19 -10.13 -1.55 -9.71
N PHE A 20 -9.31 -2.42 -10.28
CA PHE A 20 -8.36 -3.16 -9.49
C PHE A 20 -7.45 -2.08 -8.92
N THR A 21 -7.55 -1.83 -7.63
CA THR A 21 -6.45 -1.22 -6.90
C THR A 21 -5.25 -2.11 -7.21
N SER A 22 -4.30 -1.63 -8.00
CA SER A 22 -3.00 -2.28 -8.09
C SER A 22 -2.45 -2.26 -6.67
N PHE A 23 -2.38 -3.42 -6.02
CA PHE A 23 -1.72 -3.51 -4.72
C PHE A 23 -0.27 -3.16 -4.97
N ALA A 24 0.15 -1.95 -4.61
CA ALA A 24 1.53 -1.54 -4.73
C ALA A 24 2.35 -2.31 -3.68
N GLY A 25 2.73 -3.57 -3.96
CA GLY A 25 3.43 -4.43 -3.03
C GLY A 25 2.65 -4.82 -1.76
N GLN A 26 3.23 -5.69 -0.93
CA GLN A 26 2.59 -6.22 0.28
C GLN A 26 3.58 -6.38 1.44
N TRP A 27 3.11 -6.08 2.66
CA TRP A 27 3.82 -6.41 3.90
C TRP A 27 3.88 -7.92 4.12
N ASN A 28 5.07 -8.41 4.44
CA ASN A 28 5.35 -9.80 4.76
C ASN A 28 6.17 -9.88 6.05
N TYR A 29 6.05 -10.99 6.78
CA TYR A 29 6.77 -11.22 8.03
C TYR A 29 7.35 -12.62 8.07
N ASP A 30 8.61 -12.73 8.48
CA ASP A 30 9.29 -14.01 8.70
C ASP A 30 10.11 -14.02 10.01
N MET A 31 11.04 -14.96 10.13
CA MET A 31 11.88 -15.12 11.33
C MET A 31 12.93 -14.02 11.54
N ASN A 32 13.25 -13.23 10.51
CA ASN A 32 14.19 -12.11 10.58
C ASN A 32 13.45 -10.77 10.79
N GLY A 33 12.22 -10.64 10.26
CA GLY A 33 11.39 -9.46 10.52
C GLY A 33 10.36 -9.17 9.45
N TRP A 34 9.87 -7.92 9.47
CA TRP A 34 8.99 -7.39 8.45
C TRP A 34 9.78 -7.00 7.20
N TRP A 35 9.26 -7.33 6.03
CA TRP A 35 9.79 -6.90 4.73
C TRP A 35 8.62 -6.56 3.81
N TYR A 36 8.89 -5.79 2.76
CA TYR A 36 7.86 -5.35 1.82
C TYR A 36 8.16 -5.90 0.43
N GLY A 37 7.30 -6.78 -0.07
CA GLY A 37 7.42 -7.35 -1.40
C GLY A 37 6.83 -6.43 -2.45
N THR A 38 7.45 -6.34 -3.63
CA THR A 38 7.01 -5.51 -4.76
C THR A 38 6.36 -6.37 -5.86
N ASP A 39 5.54 -5.76 -6.72
CA ASP A 39 4.77 -6.47 -7.76
C ASP A 39 5.62 -7.17 -8.82
N ASP A 40 6.85 -6.71 -9.01
CA ASP A 40 7.84 -7.32 -9.90
C ASP A 40 8.50 -8.58 -9.30
N GLY A 41 8.07 -9.00 -8.10
CA GLY A 41 8.60 -10.16 -7.38
C GLY A 41 9.86 -9.85 -6.57
N GLY A 42 10.23 -8.58 -6.45
CA GLY A 42 11.31 -8.09 -5.59
C GLY A 42 10.84 -7.76 -4.17
N TYR A 43 11.70 -7.00 -3.48
CA TYR A 43 11.42 -6.41 -2.17
C TYR A 43 12.11 -5.05 -2.05
N LEU A 44 11.65 -4.24 -1.11
CA LEU A 44 12.29 -2.97 -0.79
C LEU A 44 13.52 -3.19 0.09
N ASP A 45 14.60 -2.48 -0.20
CA ASP A 45 15.83 -2.48 0.58
C ASP A 45 16.47 -1.08 0.61
N ASP A 46 17.50 -0.96 1.45
CA ASP A 46 18.47 0.14 1.51
C ASP A 46 17.89 1.55 1.40
N GLY A 47 16.96 1.89 2.31
CA GLY A 47 16.49 3.26 2.42
C GLY A 47 15.08 3.45 2.96
N TRP A 48 14.65 4.71 2.88
CA TRP A 48 13.32 5.17 3.27
C TRP A 48 12.35 5.07 2.11
N HIS A 49 11.21 4.43 2.35
CA HIS A 49 10.17 4.22 1.35
C HIS A 49 8.81 4.65 1.90
N TRP A 50 8.03 5.34 1.06
CA TRP A 50 6.66 5.74 1.37
C TRP A 50 5.70 4.65 0.89
N LEU A 51 4.94 4.06 1.80
CA LEU A 51 4.13 2.88 1.54
C LEU A 51 2.69 3.10 2.01
N ASP A 52 1.75 2.96 1.09
CA ASP A 52 0.33 2.76 1.38
C ASP A 52 0.07 1.24 1.51
N GLY A 53 0.65 0.65 2.55
CA GLY A 53 0.65 -0.81 2.73
C GLY A 53 -0.71 -1.38 3.17
N ASN A 54 -1.64 -0.52 3.62
CA ASN A 54 -2.99 -0.89 4.03
C ASN A 54 -4.05 -0.55 2.96
N GLY A 55 -3.69 0.19 1.91
CA GLY A 55 -4.55 0.56 0.79
C GLY A 55 -5.61 1.61 1.15
N ASP A 56 -5.37 2.45 2.15
CA ASP A 56 -6.31 3.50 2.59
C ASP A 56 -6.12 4.84 1.86
N GLY A 57 -5.10 4.94 0.99
CA GLY A 57 -4.74 6.14 0.26
C GLY A 57 -3.77 7.06 1.00
N ILE A 58 -3.31 6.66 2.18
CA ILE A 58 -2.32 7.38 2.99
C ILE A 58 -1.07 6.50 3.09
N ALA A 59 0.07 7.08 2.73
CA ALA A 59 1.35 6.41 2.84
C ALA A 59 2.12 6.88 4.06
N GLU A 60 2.68 5.95 4.83
CA GLU A 60 3.68 6.23 5.85
C GLU A 60 5.09 5.92 5.35
N CYS A 61 6.11 6.46 6.03
CA CYS A 61 7.50 6.30 5.64
C CYS A 61 8.20 5.27 6.53
N TYR A 62 8.78 4.23 5.94
CA TYR A 62 9.47 3.14 6.64
C TYR A 62 10.90 2.99 6.11
N TYR A 63 11.83 2.62 6.97
CA TYR A 63 13.22 2.36 6.58
C TYR A 63 13.48 0.86 6.45
N PHE A 64 14.11 0.46 5.36
CA PHE A 64 14.53 -0.91 5.10
C PHE A 64 16.06 -0.97 5.07
N GLY A 65 16.61 -1.97 5.76
CA GLY A 65 18.04 -2.26 5.72
C GLY A 65 18.47 -2.82 4.37
N HIS A 66 19.77 -2.94 4.16
CA HIS A 66 20.35 -3.58 2.97
C HIS A 66 19.95 -5.07 2.85
N ASP A 67 19.50 -5.70 3.93
CA ASP A 67 18.98 -7.07 3.95
C ASP A 67 17.49 -7.17 3.57
N GLY A 68 16.83 -6.05 3.27
CA GLY A 68 15.43 -5.99 2.85
C GLY A 68 14.41 -6.00 3.99
N TYR A 69 14.87 -5.98 5.24
CA TYR A 69 13.99 -5.97 6.41
C TYR A 69 13.80 -4.56 6.95
N MET A 70 12.59 -4.27 7.40
CA MET A 70 12.25 -3.02 8.06
C MET A 70 13.06 -2.87 9.35
N VAL A 71 13.73 -1.73 9.50
CA VAL A 71 14.50 -1.42 10.70
C VAL A 71 13.61 -0.72 11.72
N ASN A 72 13.58 -1.27 12.92
CA ASN A 72 13.05 -0.61 14.12
C ASN A 72 13.93 -1.00 15.31
N ASP A 73 15.09 -0.35 15.43
CA ASP A 73 16.03 -0.59 16.51
C ASP A 73 15.66 0.29 17.72
N HIS A 74 14.74 -0.22 18.54
CA HIS A 74 14.26 0.44 19.77
C HIS A 74 13.66 1.84 19.53
N GLY A 75 12.83 2.00 18.49
CA GLY A 75 12.21 3.28 18.14
C GLY A 75 13.10 4.19 17.29
N TYR A 76 14.18 3.65 16.71
CA TYR A 76 15.05 4.37 15.78
C TYR A 76 15.32 3.58 14.50
N ALA A 77 15.44 4.30 13.38
CA ALA A 77 15.92 3.79 12.10
C ALA A 77 16.72 4.89 11.40
N ASP A 78 17.92 4.57 10.90
CA ASP A 78 18.81 5.52 10.20
C ASP A 78 19.02 6.87 10.94
N GLY A 79 19.05 6.82 12.28
CA GLY A 79 19.19 8.02 13.14
C GLY A 79 17.92 8.87 13.29
N TYR A 80 16.79 8.47 12.70
CA TYR A 80 15.49 9.09 12.89
C TYR A 80 14.61 8.28 13.85
N THR A 81 13.66 8.95 14.49
CA THR A 81 12.68 8.31 15.38
C THR A 81 11.60 7.61 14.58
N VAL A 82 11.24 6.40 14.97
CA VAL A 82 10.10 5.64 14.43
C VAL A 82 9.14 5.24 15.56
N ASP A 83 7.89 4.96 15.22
CA ASP A 83 6.90 4.45 16.19
C ASP A 83 7.04 2.94 16.43
N ASP A 84 6.14 2.37 17.23
CA ASP A 84 6.11 0.92 17.51
C ASP A 84 5.89 0.06 16.26
N ASN A 85 5.35 0.64 15.17
CA ASN A 85 5.14 -0.01 13.88
C ASN A 85 6.31 0.22 12.91
N GLY A 86 7.32 1.00 13.29
CA GLY A 86 8.46 1.34 12.43
C GLY A 86 8.22 2.53 11.49
N ALA A 87 7.09 3.21 11.61
CA ALA A 87 6.78 4.38 10.79
C ALA A 87 7.55 5.61 11.30
N TRP A 88 8.13 6.38 10.37
CA TRP A 88 8.89 7.59 10.69
C TRP A 88 8.04 8.62 11.44
N THR A 89 8.60 9.16 12.52
CA THR A 89 7.96 10.19 13.32
C THR A 89 8.80 11.46 13.44
N ILE A 90 8.11 12.59 13.56
CA ILE A 90 8.70 13.88 13.98
C ILE A 90 7.94 14.33 15.22
N ASN A 91 8.64 14.54 16.34
CA ASN A 91 8.03 14.91 17.62
C ASN A 91 6.89 13.95 18.05
N GLY A 92 7.03 12.65 17.75
CA GLY A 92 6.04 11.62 18.08
C GLY A 92 4.82 11.55 17.15
N ALA A 93 4.76 12.37 16.10
CA ALA A 93 3.72 12.29 15.07
C ALA A 93 4.23 11.54 13.84
N VAL A 94 3.51 10.49 13.42
CA VAL A 94 3.78 9.74 12.19
C VAL A 94 3.71 10.66 10.98
N GLN A 95 4.71 10.57 10.11
CA GLN A 95 4.74 11.34 8.87
C GLN A 95 3.96 10.60 7.79
N THR A 96 3.02 11.31 7.17
CA THR A 96 2.11 10.76 6.16
C THR A 96 2.14 11.57 4.87
N ARG A 97 1.83 10.92 3.74
CA ARG A 97 1.62 11.54 2.44
C ARG A 97 0.39 10.95 1.76
N ASP A 98 -0.20 11.72 0.86
CA ASP A 98 -1.25 11.19 -0.02
C ASP A 98 -0.61 10.21 -1.01
N ALA A 99 -1.06 8.96 -0.99
CA ALA A 99 -0.51 7.90 -1.82
C ALA A 99 -0.68 8.18 -3.33
N SER A 100 -1.67 8.99 -3.71
CA SER A 100 -1.87 9.40 -5.11
C SER A 100 -0.79 10.35 -5.65
N THR A 101 0.10 10.82 -4.77
CA THR A 101 1.19 11.75 -5.11
C THR A 101 2.57 11.10 -5.12
N LEU A 102 2.65 9.78 -4.92
CA LEU A 102 3.87 8.99 -4.95
C LEU A 102 4.28 8.57 -6.36
#